data_AF-A0A536AQY3-F1
#
_entry.id   AF-A0A536AQY3-F1
#
_cell.length_a   1.000
_cell.length_b   1.000
_cell.length_c   1.000
_cell.angle_alpha   90.00
_cell.angle_beta   90.00
_cell.angle_gamma   90.00
#
_symmetry.space_group_name_H-M   'P 1'
#
loop_
_entity.id
_entity.type
_entity.pdbx_description
1 polymer ?
#
loop_
_entity_poly.entity_id
_entity_poly.type
_entity_poly.pdbx_seq_one_letter_code
_entity_poly.pdbx_strand_id
1 'polypeptide(L)'
;MAQSKTGKPNWAKGLSAASDPRIAKQAATRRGKRRGSYRPRAEAAARFDPLEHLGPHRADYAYLLGLYLGDGAIVTKTNRLEISLDSRYPAVVQSCQLAMQRVHPRRRAAVRRKGDGCRVVSSYAWEWIYLFPQHGAGRKHLRPIRLAEWQNQIAAERPFDLLRGLIDSDGSRFDRKVGGKAYPAYEFSNESADIREVFCRVARAVGLEFTAPKPNVISVARRQSVARLDLNVPPKCRQLDILN
;
A
#
# COMPACT_ATOMS: atom_id res chain seq x y z
N MET A 1 -8.75 -43.11 2.79
CA MET A 1 -9.18 -42.61 4.11
C MET A 1 -7.94 -42.23 4.89
N ALA A 2 -7.73 -40.94 5.19
CA ALA A 2 -6.51 -40.52 5.88
C ALA A 2 -6.65 -40.78 7.39
N GLN A 3 -5.87 -41.73 7.90
CA GLN A 3 -5.75 -42.00 9.33
C GLN A 3 -5.22 -40.73 10.04
N SER A 4 -6.02 -40.21 10.97
CA SER A 4 -5.63 -39.07 11.80
C SER A 4 -4.47 -39.47 12.70
N LYS A 5 -3.35 -38.73 12.64
CA LYS A 5 -2.23 -38.88 13.58
C LYS A 5 -2.73 -38.63 15.01
N THR A 6 -2.93 -39.70 15.76
CA THR A 6 -3.16 -39.69 17.20
C THR A 6 -1.85 -39.34 17.91
N GLY A 7 -1.90 -38.46 18.92
CA GLY A 7 -0.79 -38.30 19.88
C GLY A 7 0.06 -37.03 19.83
N LYS A 8 -0.35 -35.93 19.18
CA LYS A 8 0.28 -34.61 19.44
C LYS A 8 -0.69 -33.67 20.16
N PRO A 9 -0.32 -33.07 21.30
CA PRO A 9 -1.17 -32.09 21.96
C PRO A 9 -1.43 -30.92 21.00
N ASN A 10 -2.69 -30.80 20.59
CA ASN A 10 -3.15 -29.71 19.74
C ASN A 10 -3.11 -28.40 20.56
N TRP A 11 -2.92 -27.27 19.89
CA TRP A 11 -2.84 -25.91 20.51
C TRP A 11 -4.04 -25.53 21.39
N ALA A 12 -5.11 -26.33 21.35
CA ALA A 12 -6.33 -26.20 22.14
C ALA A 12 -6.27 -26.82 23.56
N LYS A 13 -5.11 -27.21 24.09
CA LYS A 13 -4.96 -27.78 25.46
C LYS A 13 -5.99 -28.89 25.79
N GLY A 14 -6.28 -29.79 24.85
CA GLY A 14 -7.23 -30.90 25.06
C GLY A 14 -8.71 -30.54 24.96
N LEU A 15 -9.07 -29.28 24.68
CA LEU A 15 -10.46 -28.90 24.44
C LEU A 15 -10.97 -29.41 23.08
N SER A 16 -12.16 -30.00 23.09
CA SER A 16 -12.84 -30.57 21.93
C SER A 16 -14.21 -29.91 21.72
N ALA A 17 -14.87 -30.21 20.60
CA ALA A 17 -16.27 -29.79 20.39
C ALA A 17 -17.24 -30.37 21.44
N ALA A 18 -16.86 -31.44 22.13
CA ALA A 18 -17.63 -32.02 23.23
C ALA A 18 -17.38 -31.33 24.57
N SER A 19 -16.24 -30.64 24.73
CA SER A 19 -15.80 -30.08 26.02
C SER A 19 -15.69 -28.55 26.03
N ASP A 20 -15.88 -27.86 24.91
CA ASP A 20 -15.92 -26.39 24.84
C ASP A 20 -17.01 -25.91 23.85
N PRO A 21 -17.99 -25.10 24.30
CA PRO A 21 -19.11 -24.64 23.47
C PRO A 21 -18.67 -23.73 22.30
N ARG A 22 -17.53 -23.05 22.39
CA ARG A 22 -16.97 -22.24 21.29
C ARG A 22 -16.44 -23.13 20.18
N ILE A 23 -15.78 -24.24 20.53
CA ILE A 23 -15.31 -25.25 19.57
C ILE A 23 -16.51 -25.96 18.95
N ALA A 24 -17.54 -26.29 19.74
CA ALA A 24 -18.80 -26.86 19.24
C ALA A 24 -19.46 -25.96 18.18
N LYS A 25 -19.61 -24.66 18.49
CA LYS A 25 -20.17 -23.65 17.58
C LYS A 25 -19.34 -23.52 16.30
N GLN A 26 -18.01 -23.47 16.42
CA GLN A 26 -17.13 -23.38 15.25
C GLN A 26 -17.15 -24.67 14.41
N ALA A 27 -17.25 -25.85 15.02
CA ALA A 27 -17.41 -27.12 14.34
C ALA A 27 -18.76 -27.21 13.59
N ALA A 28 -19.85 -26.74 14.22
CA ALA A 28 -21.18 -26.67 13.60
C ALA A 28 -21.18 -25.80 12.33
N THR A 29 -20.54 -24.61 12.36
CA THR A 29 -20.45 -23.73 11.16
C THR A 29 -19.65 -24.32 9.99
N ARG A 30 -18.92 -25.41 10.23
CA ARG A 30 -18.09 -26.12 9.24
C ARG A 30 -18.61 -27.53 8.90
N ARG A 31 -19.62 -28.04 9.60
CA ARG A 31 -20.23 -29.36 9.35
C ARG A 31 -20.85 -29.37 7.95
N GLY A 32 -20.56 -30.40 7.16
CA GLY A 32 -21.03 -30.53 5.77
C GLY A 32 -20.27 -29.71 4.73
N LYS A 33 -19.37 -28.79 5.12
CA LYS A 33 -18.52 -28.06 4.18
C LYS A 33 -17.33 -28.93 3.79
N ARG A 34 -17.28 -29.40 2.54
CA ARG A 34 -16.05 -30.00 1.98
C ARG A 34 -14.98 -28.90 1.91
N ARG A 35 -13.89 -29.05 2.67
CA ARG A 35 -12.67 -28.30 2.38
C ARG A 35 -12.22 -28.73 0.99
N GLY A 36 -12.08 -27.77 0.07
CA GLY A 36 -11.43 -28.04 -1.22
C GLY A 36 -10.04 -28.63 -1.02
N SER A 37 -9.48 -29.23 -2.07
CA SER A 37 -8.12 -29.75 -2.05
C SER A 37 -7.16 -28.70 -1.47
N TYR A 38 -6.35 -29.09 -0.49
CA TYR A 38 -5.25 -28.23 -0.03
C TYR A 38 -4.29 -28.04 -1.21
N ARG A 39 -4.27 -26.85 -1.78
CA ARG A 39 -3.30 -26.49 -2.84
C ARG A 39 -2.04 -25.98 -2.18
N PRO A 40 -0.86 -26.57 -2.46
CA PRO A 40 0.40 -26.05 -1.97
C PRO A 40 0.58 -24.60 -2.42
N ARG A 41 1.03 -23.75 -1.52
CA ARG A 41 1.24 -22.32 -1.79
C ARG A 41 2.29 -22.07 -2.89
N ALA A 42 3.22 -23.00 -3.08
CA ALA A 42 4.19 -22.96 -4.17
C ALA A 42 3.54 -23.09 -5.55
N GLU A 43 2.52 -23.96 -5.70
CA GLU A 43 1.79 -24.10 -6.97
C GLU A 43 0.96 -22.84 -7.26
N ALA A 44 0.34 -22.25 -6.23
CA ALA A 44 -0.38 -20.99 -6.36
C ALA A 44 0.55 -19.84 -6.75
N ALA A 45 1.75 -19.78 -6.17
CA ALA A 45 2.76 -18.78 -6.51
C ALA A 45 3.26 -18.89 -7.96
N ALA A 46 3.46 -20.11 -8.45
CA ALA A 46 3.94 -20.36 -9.81
C ALA A 46 2.95 -19.90 -10.91
N ARG A 47 1.65 -19.81 -10.57
CA ARG A 47 0.59 -19.35 -11.48
C ARG A 47 0.10 -17.93 -11.18
N PHE A 48 0.76 -17.22 -10.25
CA PHE A 48 0.32 -15.89 -9.87
C PHE A 48 0.69 -14.86 -10.94
N ASP A 49 -0.30 -14.38 -11.67
CA ASP A 49 -0.18 -13.22 -12.55
C ASP A 49 -0.68 -11.95 -11.81
N PRO A 50 0.21 -10.99 -11.51
CA PRO A 50 -0.18 -9.72 -10.90
C PRO A 50 -1.24 -8.94 -11.70
N LEU A 51 -1.17 -8.94 -13.04
CA LEU A 51 -2.09 -8.16 -13.87
C LEU A 51 -3.49 -8.76 -13.88
N GLU A 52 -3.59 -10.08 -13.99
CA GLU A 52 -4.86 -10.81 -13.88
C GLU A 52 -5.45 -10.64 -12.46
N HIS A 53 -4.62 -10.83 -11.44
CA HIS A 53 -5.04 -10.70 -10.04
C HIS A 53 -5.59 -9.31 -9.71
N LEU A 54 -4.94 -8.25 -10.22
CA LEU A 54 -5.38 -6.88 -10.00
C LEU A 54 -6.65 -6.55 -10.78
N GLY A 55 -6.83 -7.09 -11.99
CA GLY A 55 -8.03 -6.89 -12.81
C GLY A 55 -8.45 -5.41 -12.89
N PRO A 56 -9.65 -5.03 -12.42
CA PRO A 56 -10.11 -3.64 -12.45
C PRO A 56 -9.49 -2.74 -11.36
N HIS A 57 -8.74 -3.29 -10.42
CA HIS A 57 -8.19 -2.58 -9.25
C HIS A 57 -6.76 -2.03 -9.47
N ARG A 58 -6.34 -1.86 -10.73
CA ARG A 58 -5.01 -1.31 -11.08
C ARG A 58 -4.80 0.11 -10.54
N ALA A 59 -5.86 0.92 -10.50
CA ALA A 59 -5.83 2.26 -9.91
C ALA A 59 -5.52 2.22 -8.39
N ASP A 60 -6.24 1.37 -7.66
CA ASP A 60 -6.05 1.18 -6.22
C ASP A 60 -4.63 0.65 -5.94
N TYR A 61 -4.15 -0.27 -6.77
CA TYR A 61 -2.79 -0.79 -6.67
C TYR A 61 -1.73 0.28 -6.99
N ALA A 62 -1.89 1.08 -8.04
CA ALA A 62 -0.96 2.16 -8.38
C ALA A 62 -0.83 3.16 -7.21
N TYR A 63 -1.96 3.53 -6.60
CA TYR A 63 -1.97 4.34 -5.39
C TYR A 63 -1.23 3.69 -4.22
N LEU A 64 -1.51 2.41 -3.94
CA LEU A 64 -0.80 1.66 -2.91
C LEU A 64 0.70 1.50 -3.21
N LEU A 65 1.10 1.40 -4.48
CA LEU A 65 2.50 1.34 -4.87
C LEU A 65 3.22 2.62 -4.49
N GLY A 66 2.64 3.78 -4.73
CA GLY A 66 3.21 5.06 -4.28
C GLY A 66 3.39 5.11 -2.76
N LEU A 67 2.31 4.80 -2.02
CA LEU A 67 2.37 4.74 -0.55
C LEU A 67 3.36 3.69 -0.04
N TYR A 68 3.47 2.55 -0.73
CA TYR A 68 4.38 1.48 -0.37
C TYR A 68 5.84 1.91 -0.52
N LEU A 69 6.17 2.62 -1.60
CA LEU A 69 7.52 3.08 -1.87
C LEU A 69 7.98 4.08 -0.79
N GLY A 70 7.12 4.99 -0.33
CA GLY A 70 7.43 5.87 0.80
C GLY A 70 7.38 5.16 2.15
N ASP A 71 6.16 4.94 2.64
CA ASP A 71 5.88 4.59 4.03
C ASP A 71 5.55 3.10 4.27
N GLY A 72 5.50 2.30 3.20
CA GLY A 72 5.12 0.91 3.30
C GLY A 72 6.24 -0.07 3.62
N ALA A 73 5.87 -1.24 4.13
CA ALA A 73 6.73 -2.39 4.29
C ALA A 73 5.95 -3.70 4.16
N ILE A 74 6.61 -4.74 3.67
CA ILE A 74 6.10 -6.11 3.72
C ILE A 74 6.73 -6.84 4.91
N VAL A 75 5.89 -7.30 5.82
CA VAL A 75 6.30 -8.24 6.87
C VAL A 75 6.25 -9.65 6.28
N THR A 76 7.39 -10.13 5.77
CA THR A 76 7.50 -11.39 5.00
C THR A 76 7.03 -12.62 5.78
N LYS A 77 7.31 -12.70 7.09
CA LYS A 77 6.88 -13.81 7.96
C LYS A 77 5.37 -14.04 7.93
N THR A 78 4.58 -12.97 7.83
CA THR A 78 3.11 -13.02 7.85
C THR A 78 2.48 -12.64 6.52
N ASN A 79 3.28 -12.21 5.54
CA ASN A 79 2.84 -11.65 4.25
C ASN A 79 1.80 -10.56 4.49
N ARG A 80 2.21 -9.60 5.31
CA ARG A 80 1.38 -8.46 5.69
C ARG A 80 1.97 -7.21 5.07
N LEU A 81 1.16 -6.53 4.26
CA LEU A 81 1.44 -5.16 3.88
C LEU A 81 1.11 -4.25 5.08
N GLU A 82 2.04 -3.38 5.42
CA GLU A 82 1.84 -2.31 6.40
C GLU A 82 2.22 -0.98 5.78
N ILE A 83 1.38 0.04 5.98
CA ILE A 83 1.65 1.42 5.57
C ILE A 83 1.44 2.30 6.80
N SER A 84 2.48 3.03 7.20
CA SER A 84 2.45 3.94 8.35
C SER A 84 2.13 5.34 7.88
N LEU A 85 1.01 5.90 8.31
CA LEU A 85 0.51 7.20 7.86
C LEU A 85 0.39 8.15 9.04
N ASP A 86 0.56 9.44 8.78
CA ASP A 86 0.39 10.50 9.76
C ASP A 86 -1.11 10.65 10.14
N SER A 87 -1.38 10.65 11.44
CA SER A 87 -2.75 10.72 11.97
C SER A 87 -3.46 12.04 11.66
N ARG A 88 -2.72 13.09 11.28
CA ARG A 88 -3.27 14.39 10.86
C ARG A 88 -4.04 14.34 9.55
N TYR A 89 -3.86 13.30 8.73
CA TYR A 89 -4.49 13.16 7.41
C TYR A 89 -5.44 11.95 7.35
N PRO A 90 -6.61 11.99 8.02
CA PRO A 90 -7.52 10.85 8.10
C PRO A 90 -8.06 10.40 6.73
N ALA A 91 -8.23 11.32 5.77
CA ALA A 91 -8.66 10.99 4.41
C ALA A 91 -7.63 10.10 3.66
N VAL A 92 -6.33 10.30 3.92
CA VAL A 92 -5.25 9.46 3.36
C VAL A 92 -5.30 8.06 4.00
N VAL A 93 -5.50 7.99 5.32
CA VAL A 93 -5.67 6.72 6.05
C VAL A 93 -6.85 5.92 5.50
N GLN A 94 -7.99 6.58 5.28
CA GLN A 94 -9.19 5.96 4.71
C GLN A 94 -8.96 5.51 3.26
N SER A 95 -8.34 6.35 2.43
CA SER A 95 -8.03 6.02 1.03
C SER A 95 -7.11 4.79 0.94
N CYS A 96 -6.06 4.74 1.79
CA CYS A 96 -5.16 3.61 1.90
C CYS A 96 -5.91 2.32 2.32
N GLN A 97 -6.77 2.41 3.33
CA GLN A 97 -7.58 1.27 3.78
C GLN A 97 -8.50 0.75 2.67
N LEU A 98 -9.20 1.65 1.97
CA LEU A 98 -10.09 1.29 0.86
C LEU A 98 -9.33 0.65 -0.29
N ALA A 99 -8.17 1.20 -0.67
CA ALA A 99 -7.34 0.64 -1.72
C ALA A 99 -6.84 -0.77 -1.36
N MET A 100 -6.36 -0.99 -0.12
CA MET A 100 -5.98 -2.33 0.35
C MET A 100 -7.17 -3.30 0.32
N GLN A 101 -8.36 -2.83 0.69
CA GLN A 101 -9.58 -3.63 0.68
C GLN A 101 -10.03 -3.98 -0.74
N ARG A 102 -9.85 -3.09 -1.72
CA ARG A 102 -10.22 -3.33 -3.13
C ARG A 102 -9.25 -4.26 -3.84
N VAL A 103 -7.95 -4.13 -3.60
CA VAL A 103 -6.95 -5.07 -4.15
C VAL A 103 -7.14 -6.49 -3.61
N HIS A 104 -7.64 -6.63 -2.37
CA HIS A 104 -8.05 -7.93 -1.82
C HIS A 104 -9.42 -7.88 -1.12
N PRO A 105 -10.54 -7.98 -1.87
CA PRO A 105 -11.90 -7.85 -1.32
C PRO A 105 -12.25 -8.85 -0.21
N ARG A 106 -11.59 -10.01 -0.21
CA ARG A 106 -11.80 -11.08 0.77
C ARG A 106 -10.87 -10.98 1.99
N ARG A 107 -9.96 -9.99 2.03
CA ARG A 107 -9.01 -9.78 3.13
C ARG A 107 -9.34 -8.48 3.81
N ARG A 108 -9.36 -8.48 5.13
CA ARG A 108 -9.65 -7.27 5.91
C ARG A 108 -8.45 -6.33 5.88
N ALA A 109 -8.68 -5.09 5.44
CA ALA A 109 -7.78 -3.97 5.70
C ALA A 109 -8.10 -3.36 7.08
N ALA A 110 -7.15 -3.42 8.01
CA ALA A 110 -7.28 -2.95 9.38
C ALA A 110 -6.49 -1.67 9.60
N VAL A 111 -7.07 -0.72 10.35
CA VAL A 111 -6.37 0.48 10.83
C VAL A 111 -6.11 0.32 12.32
N ARG A 112 -4.89 0.57 12.76
CA ARG A 112 -4.53 0.63 14.18
C ARG A 112 -3.78 1.92 14.50
N ARG A 113 -3.88 2.38 15.76
CA ARG A 113 -3.05 3.48 16.26
C ARG A 113 -1.62 2.97 16.55
N LYS A 114 -0.62 3.82 16.30
CA LYS A 114 0.78 3.59 16.71
C LYS A 114 1.30 4.88 17.33
N GLY A 115 1.11 5.04 18.64
CA GLY A 115 1.22 6.34 19.30
C GLY A 115 0.18 7.34 18.80
N ASP A 116 0.40 8.62 19.11
CA ASP A 116 -0.58 9.68 18.84
C ASP A 116 -0.50 10.24 17.41
N GLY A 117 0.70 10.33 16.85
CA GLY A 117 0.96 10.89 15.53
C GLY A 117 0.84 9.93 14.34
N CYS A 118 0.57 8.63 14.57
CA CYS A 118 0.62 7.63 13.50
C CYS A 118 -0.56 6.65 13.51
N ARG A 119 -1.04 6.34 12.31
CA ARG A 119 -1.98 5.26 12.00
C ARG A 119 -1.28 4.26 11.10
N VAL A 120 -1.39 2.98 11.43
CA VAL A 120 -0.88 1.92 10.55
C VAL A 120 -2.05 1.20 9.92
N VAL A 121 -2.11 1.24 8.59
CA VAL A 121 -3.05 0.44 7.80
C VAL A 121 -2.35 -0.86 7.43
N SER A 122 -2.99 -1.99 7.65
CA SER A 122 -2.41 -3.28 7.28
C SER A 122 -3.43 -4.30 6.80
N SER A 123 -2.96 -5.20 5.93
CA SER A 123 -3.75 -6.30 5.37
C SER A 123 -2.90 -7.55 5.22
N TYR A 124 -3.49 -8.71 5.48
CA TYR A 124 -2.84 -10.02 5.34
C TYR A 124 -3.27 -10.68 4.03
N ALA A 125 -2.30 -10.97 3.16
CA ALA A 125 -2.50 -11.70 1.92
C ALA A 125 -1.15 -12.27 1.46
N TRP A 126 -1.14 -13.52 0.99
CA TRP A 126 0.13 -14.10 0.55
C TRP A 126 0.63 -13.46 -0.74
N GLU A 127 -0.28 -12.90 -1.52
CA GLU A 127 -0.08 -12.23 -2.79
C GLU A 127 0.72 -10.93 -2.63
N TRP A 128 0.72 -10.31 -1.43
CA TRP A 128 1.42 -9.04 -1.20
C TRP A 128 2.91 -9.07 -1.49
N ILE A 129 3.60 -10.19 -1.26
CA ILE A 129 5.04 -10.32 -1.60
C ILE A 129 5.27 -10.27 -3.12
N TYR A 130 4.31 -10.74 -3.91
CA TYR A 130 4.39 -10.77 -5.37
C TYR A 130 3.91 -9.45 -5.99
N LEU A 131 2.96 -8.77 -5.34
CA LEU A 131 2.51 -7.44 -5.73
C LEU A 131 3.54 -6.35 -5.39
N PHE A 132 4.35 -6.55 -4.34
CA PHE A 132 5.41 -5.62 -3.95
C PHE A 132 6.78 -6.30 -3.91
N PRO A 133 7.31 -6.73 -5.08
CA PRO A 133 8.55 -7.50 -5.16
C PRO A 133 9.79 -6.69 -4.77
N GLN A 134 9.64 -5.39 -4.52
CA GLN A 134 10.65 -4.54 -3.91
C GLN A 134 10.72 -4.76 -2.39
N HIS A 135 10.37 -5.90 -1.80
CA HIS A 135 10.63 -6.14 -0.37
C HIS A 135 12.03 -6.72 -0.17
N GLY A 136 12.63 -6.53 1.01
CA GLY A 136 14.00 -6.99 1.25
C GLY A 136 14.49 -6.66 2.65
N ALA A 137 15.63 -7.24 3.04
CA ALA A 137 16.28 -6.94 4.31
C ALA A 137 16.88 -5.52 4.31
N GLY A 138 17.08 -4.96 5.51
CA GLY A 138 17.70 -3.64 5.69
C GLY A 138 16.77 -2.45 5.39
N ARG A 139 17.35 -1.25 5.39
CA ARG A 139 16.62 0.01 5.15
C ARG A 139 16.25 0.13 3.68
N LYS A 140 15.01 0.51 3.37
CA LYS A 140 14.47 0.61 2.01
C LYS A 140 15.30 1.52 1.08
N HIS A 141 15.81 2.64 1.59
CA HIS A 141 16.59 3.59 0.79
C HIS A 141 18.03 3.12 0.52
N LEU A 142 18.52 2.07 1.18
CA LEU A 142 19.87 1.54 0.98
C LEU A 142 19.92 0.37 0.00
N ARG A 143 18.79 -0.06 -0.54
CA ARG A 143 18.69 -1.19 -1.45
C ARG A 143 18.15 -0.76 -2.80
N PRO A 144 18.49 -1.47 -3.89
CA PRO A 144 17.92 -1.21 -5.20
C PRO A 144 16.40 -1.34 -5.17
N ILE A 145 15.71 -0.33 -5.70
CA ILE A 145 14.28 -0.31 -5.91
C ILE A 145 14.06 -0.20 -7.42
N ARG A 146 13.54 -1.27 -8.02
CA ARG A 146 13.19 -1.34 -9.44
C ARG A 146 11.76 -1.77 -9.55
N LEU A 147 10.97 -1.04 -10.34
CA LEU A 147 9.64 -1.51 -10.69
C LEU A 147 9.78 -2.64 -11.70
N ALA A 148 9.04 -3.73 -11.46
CA ALA A 148 8.90 -4.82 -12.41
C ALA A 148 8.20 -4.31 -13.68
N GLU A 149 8.34 -5.05 -14.78
CA GLU A 149 7.79 -4.63 -16.07
C GLU A 149 6.27 -4.38 -16.02
N TRP A 150 5.52 -5.31 -15.42
CA TRP A 150 4.08 -5.16 -15.21
C TRP A 150 3.73 -3.96 -14.29
N GLN A 151 4.60 -3.58 -13.35
CA GLN A 151 4.40 -2.38 -12.54
C GLN A 151 4.66 -1.11 -13.35
N ASN A 152 5.61 -1.13 -14.30
CA ASN A 152 5.83 -0.02 -15.23
C ASN A 152 4.62 0.15 -16.16
N GLN A 153 4.01 -0.95 -16.62
CA GLN A 153 2.77 -0.90 -17.40
C GLN A 153 1.64 -0.23 -16.61
N ILE A 154 1.40 -0.66 -15.36
CA ILE A 154 0.40 0.00 -14.51
C ILE A 154 0.75 1.47 -14.23
N ALA A 155 2.03 1.79 -14.01
CA ALA A 155 2.47 3.18 -13.80
C ALA A 155 2.21 4.07 -15.03
N ALA A 156 2.29 3.51 -16.24
CA ALA A 156 1.95 4.20 -17.48
C ALA A 156 0.43 4.32 -17.68
N GLU A 157 -0.34 3.29 -17.31
CA GLU A 157 -1.82 3.30 -17.38
C GLU A 157 -2.44 4.24 -16.34
N ARG A 158 -1.88 4.28 -15.13
CA ARG A 158 -2.43 4.95 -13.93
C ARG A 158 -1.41 5.91 -13.29
N PRO A 159 -0.84 6.87 -14.04
CA PRO A 159 0.28 7.68 -13.56
C PRO A 159 -0.11 8.59 -12.40
N PHE A 160 -1.31 9.20 -12.45
CA PHE A 160 -1.77 10.10 -11.38
C PHE A 160 -2.15 9.35 -10.10
N ASP A 161 -2.63 8.11 -10.18
CA ASP A 161 -2.86 7.29 -8.99
C ASP A 161 -1.53 6.98 -8.28
N LEU A 162 -0.48 6.64 -9.05
CA LEU A 162 0.86 6.42 -8.52
C LEU A 162 1.47 7.72 -7.94
N LEU A 163 1.39 8.84 -8.66
CA LEU A 163 1.85 10.14 -8.16
C LEU A 163 1.13 10.55 -6.88
N ARG A 164 -0.19 10.34 -6.82
CA ARG A 164 -0.97 10.57 -5.59
C ARG A 164 -0.42 9.77 -4.43
N GLY A 165 -0.12 8.48 -4.63
CA GLY A 165 0.45 7.64 -3.58
C GLY A 165 1.81 8.15 -3.07
N LEU A 166 2.69 8.55 -3.99
CA LEU A 166 4.00 9.12 -3.64
C LEU A 166 3.87 10.46 -2.89
N ILE A 167 2.92 11.31 -3.31
CA ILE A 167 2.65 12.60 -2.65
C ILE A 167 2.00 12.40 -1.28
N ASP A 168 1.10 11.42 -1.14
CA ASP A 168 0.45 11.11 0.12
C ASP A 168 1.42 10.53 1.16
N SER A 169 2.48 9.83 0.74
CA SER A 169 3.56 9.39 1.64
C SER A 169 4.54 10.51 1.96
N ASP A 170 5.43 10.84 1.00
CA ASP A 170 6.60 11.70 1.24
C ASP A 170 6.51 13.06 0.54
N GLY A 171 5.30 13.42 0.09
CA GLY A 171 5.05 14.70 -0.55
C GLY A 171 4.19 15.66 0.27
N SER A 172 4.20 16.90 -0.19
CA SER A 172 3.38 17.98 0.36
C SER A 172 2.98 18.96 -0.75
N ARG A 173 1.84 19.61 -0.55
CA ARG A 173 1.40 20.78 -1.31
C ARG A 173 1.38 21.96 -0.35
N PHE A 174 1.94 23.10 -0.75
CA PHE A 174 2.01 24.29 0.09
C PHE A 174 2.10 25.57 -0.74
N ASP A 175 1.85 26.71 -0.09
CA ASP A 175 2.04 28.02 -0.70
C ASP A 175 3.47 28.51 -0.48
N ARG A 176 4.26 28.54 -1.54
CA ARG A 176 5.60 29.11 -1.57
C ARG A 176 5.50 30.64 -1.65
N LYS A 177 6.02 31.33 -0.64
CA LYS A 177 6.09 32.80 -0.63
C LYS A 177 7.30 33.29 -1.42
N VAL A 178 7.07 34.10 -2.46
CA VAL A 178 8.10 34.74 -3.29
C VAL A 178 7.73 36.21 -3.45
N GLY A 179 8.59 37.12 -2.98
CA GLY A 179 8.35 38.57 -3.05
C GLY A 179 7.03 39.01 -2.41
N GLY A 180 6.66 38.41 -1.28
CA GLY A 180 5.40 38.69 -0.56
C GLY A 180 4.14 38.04 -1.16
N LYS A 181 4.21 37.40 -2.33
CA LYS A 181 3.09 36.69 -2.97
C LYS A 181 3.18 35.18 -2.73
N ALA A 182 2.02 34.55 -2.55
CA ALA A 182 1.89 33.09 -2.38
C ALA A 182 1.67 32.39 -3.72
N TYR A 183 2.45 31.34 -3.99
CA TYR A 183 2.31 30.50 -5.18
C TYR A 183 2.19 29.04 -4.77
N PRO A 184 1.19 28.28 -5.24
CA PRO A 184 1.06 26.88 -4.90
C PRO A 184 2.22 26.08 -5.51
N ALA A 185 2.76 25.14 -4.74
CA ALA A 185 3.82 24.24 -5.16
C ALA A 185 3.63 22.87 -4.52
N TYR A 186 4.14 21.85 -5.19
CA TYR A 186 4.31 20.52 -4.64
C TYR A 186 5.79 20.23 -4.41
N GLU A 187 6.08 19.48 -3.37
CA GLU A 187 7.41 18.94 -3.09
C GLU A 187 7.30 17.46 -2.75
N PHE A 188 8.23 16.66 -3.26
CA PHE A 188 8.40 15.25 -2.93
C PHE A 188 9.84 15.03 -2.44
N SER A 189 10.00 14.45 -1.26
CA SER A 189 11.31 14.26 -0.62
C SER A 189 11.54 12.79 -0.27
N ASN A 190 12.57 12.15 -0.82
CA ASN A 190 12.86 10.76 -0.49
C ASN A 190 14.37 10.47 -0.57
N GLU A 191 14.90 9.74 0.42
CA GLU A 191 16.32 9.37 0.47
C GLU A 191 16.72 8.37 -0.63
N SER A 192 15.79 7.55 -1.10
CA SER A 192 16.06 6.60 -2.18
C SER A 192 16.12 7.33 -3.53
N ALA A 193 17.30 7.34 -4.15
CA ALA A 193 17.47 7.84 -5.51
C ALA A 193 16.58 7.10 -6.52
N ASP A 194 16.38 5.81 -6.31
CA ASP A 194 15.53 4.96 -7.15
C ASP A 194 14.04 5.35 -7.08
N ILE A 195 13.54 5.63 -5.87
CA ILE A 195 12.15 6.07 -5.68
C ILE A 195 11.95 7.47 -6.27
N ARG A 196 12.95 8.35 -6.11
CA ARG A 196 12.94 9.66 -6.78
C ARG A 196 12.92 9.53 -8.29
N GLU A 197 13.66 8.59 -8.87
CA GLU A 197 13.62 8.35 -10.32
C GLU A 197 12.27 7.80 -10.78
N VAL A 198 11.61 6.95 -9.99
CA VAL A 198 10.21 6.55 -10.26
C VAL A 198 9.30 7.77 -10.32
N PHE A 199 9.38 8.67 -9.35
CA PHE A 199 8.62 9.93 -9.36
C PHE A 199 8.93 10.75 -10.62
N CYS A 200 10.21 11.04 -10.89
CA CYS A 200 10.67 11.83 -12.03
C CYS A 200 10.17 11.27 -13.36
N ARG A 201 10.26 9.96 -13.55
CA ARG A 201 9.85 9.29 -14.79
C ARG A 201 8.34 9.42 -15.02
N VAL A 202 7.53 9.17 -13.99
CA VAL A 202 6.07 9.27 -14.10
C VAL A 202 5.66 10.73 -14.29
N ALA A 203 6.28 11.66 -13.56
CA ALA A 203 6.05 13.10 -13.69
C ALA A 203 6.38 13.60 -15.12
N ARG A 204 7.51 13.17 -15.69
CA ARG A 204 7.87 13.46 -17.09
C ARG A 204 6.84 12.91 -18.07
N ALA A 205 6.37 11.67 -17.87
CA ALA A 205 5.40 11.02 -18.76
C ALA A 205 4.05 11.75 -18.81
N VAL A 206 3.63 12.38 -17.71
CA VAL A 206 2.42 13.22 -17.66
C VAL A 206 2.71 14.71 -17.90
N GLY A 207 3.89 15.07 -18.39
CA GLY A 207 4.25 16.44 -18.76
C GLY A 207 4.32 17.41 -17.58
N LEU A 208 4.71 16.94 -16.38
CA LEU A 208 5.01 17.80 -15.24
C LEU A 208 6.45 18.29 -15.34
N GLU A 209 6.62 19.60 -15.20
CA GLU A 209 7.91 20.23 -15.04
C GLU A 209 8.27 20.30 -13.55
N PHE A 210 9.51 19.94 -13.24
CA PHE A 210 10.03 19.97 -11.87
C PHE A 210 11.50 20.34 -11.86
N THR A 211 11.97 20.77 -10.68
CA THR A 211 13.38 21.00 -10.39
C THR A 211 13.82 20.11 -9.21
N ALA A 212 15.11 19.94 -9.03
CA ALA A 212 15.69 19.23 -7.88
C ALA A 212 16.53 20.21 -7.04
N PRO A 213 15.90 21.03 -6.15
CA PRO A 213 16.62 22.06 -5.41
C PRO A 213 17.58 21.50 -4.35
N LYS A 214 17.42 20.23 -3.96
CA LYS A 214 18.31 19.51 -3.05
C LYS A 214 18.50 18.08 -3.55
N PRO A 215 19.58 17.38 -3.13
CA PRO A 215 19.85 16.02 -3.58
C PRO A 215 18.71 15.03 -3.36
N ASN A 216 17.85 15.21 -2.34
CA ASN A 216 16.75 14.32 -1.98
C ASN A 216 15.35 14.91 -2.23
N VAL A 217 15.25 16.08 -2.89
CA VAL A 217 13.99 16.82 -3.06
C VAL A 217 13.68 17.06 -4.53
N ILE A 218 12.43 16.86 -4.91
CA ILE A 218 11.85 17.21 -6.21
C ILE A 218 10.76 18.27 -5.98
N SER A 219 10.83 19.39 -6.68
CA SER A 219 9.90 20.53 -6.55
C SER A 219 9.13 20.75 -7.86
N VAL A 220 7.80 20.66 -7.81
CA VAL A 220 6.88 21.02 -8.89
C VAL A 220 6.25 22.37 -8.57
N ALA A 221 6.72 23.44 -9.20
CA ALA A 221 6.27 24.81 -8.91
C ALA A 221 5.80 25.59 -10.15
N ARG A 222 5.90 25.01 -11.34
CA ARG A 222 5.36 25.62 -12.57
C ARG A 222 3.85 25.60 -12.51
N ARG A 223 3.21 26.75 -12.76
CA ARG A 223 1.75 26.93 -12.64
C ARG A 223 0.95 25.86 -13.37
N GLN A 224 1.35 25.51 -14.60
CA GLN A 224 0.66 24.48 -15.40
C GLN A 224 0.81 23.08 -14.79
N SER A 225 2.00 22.72 -14.31
CA SER A 225 2.24 21.42 -13.66
C SER A 225 1.51 21.30 -12.33
N VAL A 226 1.46 22.38 -11.54
CA VAL A 226 0.70 22.44 -10.29
C VAL A 226 -0.80 22.29 -10.58
N ALA A 227 -1.35 23.02 -11.57
CA ALA A 227 -2.74 22.87 -11.96
C ALA A 227 -3.08 21.46 -12.43
N ARG A 228 -2.16 20.80 -13.14
CA ARG A 228 -2.32 19.41 -13.57
C ARG A 228 -2.34 18.43 -12.41
N LEU A 229 -1.50 18.65 -11.39
CA LEU A 229 -1.56 17.89 -10.15
C LEU A 229 -2.87 18.16 -9.39
N ASP A 230 -3.26 19.43 -9.22
CA ASP A 230 -4.50 19.81 -8.52
C ASP A 230 -5.75 19.18 -9.16
N LEU A 231 -5.78 19.04 -10.49
CA LEU A 231 -6.89 18.42 -11.22
C LEU A 231 -6.99 16.90 -11.00
N ASN A 232 -5.86 16.22 -10.77
CA ASN A 232 -5.78 14.75 -10.80
C ASN A 232 -5.43 14.12 -9.45
N VAL A 233 -4.87 14.88 -8.52
CA VAL A 233 -4.46 14.46 -7.18
C VAL A 233 -5.35 15.17 -6.18
N PRO A 234 -6.24 14.45 -5.47
CA PRO A 234 -7.08 15.06 -4.45
C PRO A 234 -6.24 15.78 -3.39
N PRO A 235 -6.71 16.93 -2.88
CA PRO A 235 -5.97 17.66 -1.87
C PRO A 235 -5.78 16.83 -0.61
N LYS A 236 -4.57 16.91 -0.05
CA LYS A 236 -4.20 16.25 1.20
C LYS A 236 -4.74 17.05 2.38
N CYS A 237 -6.02 16.87 2.71
CA CYS A 237 -6.70 17.62 3.77
C CYS A 237 -6.28 17.14 5.17
N ARG A 238 -5.95 18.09 6.06
CA ARG A 238 -5.78 17.78 7.49
C ARG A 238 -7.14 17.63 8.14
N GLN A 239 -7.18 16.91 9.26
CA GLN A 239 -8.39 16.79 10.07
C GLN A 239 -8.93 18.15 10.53
N LEU A 240 -8.06 19.13 10.75
CA LEU A 240 -8.45 20.50 11.14
C LEU A 240 -9.09 21.28 9.97
N ASP A 241 -8.81 20.91 8.73
CA ASP A 241 -9.35 21.59 7.54
C ASP A 241 -10.77 21.09 7.20
N ILE A 242 -11.26 20.04 7.88
CA ILE A 242 -12.60 19.46 7.69
C ILE A 242 -13.60 20.00 8.73
N LEU A 243 -13.10 20.63 9.79
CA LEU A 243 -13.90 21.13 10.92
C LEU A 243 -14.08 22.65 10.90
N ASN A 244 -13.56 23.33 9.86
CA ASN A 244 -13.75 24.75 9.57
C ASN A 244 -14.44 24.88 8.21
#